data_AF-A0A967AHT5-F1
#
_entry.id   AF-A0A967AHT5-F1
#
_cell.length_a   1.000
_cell.length_b   1.000
_cell.length_c   1.000
_cell.angle_alpha   90.00
_cell.angle_beta   90.00
_cell.angle_gamma   90.00
#
_symmetry.space_group_name_H-M   'P 1'
#
loop_
_entity.id
_entity.type
_entity.pdbx_description
1 polymer ?
#
loop_
_entity_poly.entity_id
_entity_poly.type
_entity_poly.pdbx_seq_one_letter_code
_entity_poly.pdbx_strand_id
1 'polypeptide(L)'
;MIVQGEFQVIVDTKHLDEAAAKMKEAAFRIEEARQGPMTSENQKVWLEALTDYCQALSEVQAFCNESVHEKLHELAGRMGLRKFPAGS
;
A
#
# COMPACT_ATOMS: atom_id res chain seq x y z
N MET A 1 5.27 -2.21 -34.88
CA MET A 1 6.30 -1.96 -33.85
C MET A 1 5.55 -1.66 -32.56
N ILE A 2 5.37 -2.67 -31.70
CA ILE A 2 4.56 -2.57 -30.48
C ILE A 2 5.50 -2.15 -29.35
N VAL A 3 5.33 -0.92 -28.88
CA VAL A 3 5.94 -0.45 -27.63
C VAL A 3 4.83 -0.53 -26.58
N GLN A 4 4.66 -1.70 -25.97
CA GLN A 4 3.78 -1.91 -24.82
C GLN A 4 4.58 -2.68 -23.78
N GLY A 5 5.14 -1.96 -22.81
CA GLY A 5 5.92 -2.58 -21.74
C GLY A 5 6.36 -1.62 -20.64
N GLU A 6 6.57 -0.34 -20.95
CA GLU A 6 7.18 0.58 -19.98
C GLU A 6 6.20 1.59 -19.33
N PHE A 7 4.96 1.71 -19.80
CA PHE A 7 4.04 2.74 -19.30
C PHE A 7 3.23 2.31 -18.05
N GLN A 8 3.10 1.00 -17.78
CA GLN A 8 2.33 0.49 -16.63
C GLN A 8 3.12 0.60 -15.31
N VAL A 9 4.43 0.37 -15.34
CA VAL A 9 5.27 0.25 -14.13
C VAL A 9 5.50 1.58 -13.41
N ILE A 10 5.48 2.71 -14.15
CA ILE A 10 5.83 4.04 -13.61
C ILE A 10 4.67 4.64 -12.79
N VAL A 11 3.43 4.33 -13.14
CA VAL A 11 2.24 4.81 -12.41
C VAL A 11 2.03 4.01 -11.12
N ASP A 12 2.43 2.74 -11.13
CA ASP A 12 2.31 1.78 -10.03
C ASP A 12 3.23 2.17 -8.85
N THR A 13 4.50 2.47 -9.10
CA THR A 13 5.45 2.78 -8.02
C THR A 13 5.14 4.09 -7.31
N LYS A 14 4.53 5.07 -7.99
CA LYS A 14 4.26 6.39 -7.40
C LYS A 14 3.27 6.32 -6.23
N HIS A 15 2.20 5.55 -6.37
CA HIS A 15 1.20 5.40 -5.30
C HIS A 15 1.78 4.63 -4.11
N LEU A 16 2.64 3.65 -4.38
CA LEU A 16 3.37 2.92 -3.35
C LEU A 16 4.36 3.84 -2.60
N ASP A 17 5.08 4.69 -3.33
CA ASP A 17 6.03 5.66 -2.75
C ASP A 17 5.30 6.70 -1.89
N GLU A 18 4.14 7.18 -2.34
CA GLU A 18 3.29 8.10 -1.57
C GLU A 18 2.76 7.44 -0.29
N ALA A 19 2.27 6.20 -0.36
CA ALA A 19 1.81 5.46 0.81
C ALA A 19 2.97 5.17 1.79
N ALA A 20 4.14 4.79 1.27
CA ALA A 20 5.35 4.57 2.09
C ALA A 20 5.82 5.87 2.78
N ALA A 21 5.73 7.02 2.09
CA ALA A 21 6.04 8.32 2.68
C ALA A 21 5.09 8.66 3.84
N LYS A 22 3.77 8.46 3.65
CA LYS A 22 2.77 8.65 4.72
C LYS A 22 3.04 7.74 5.92
N MET A 23 3.39 6.46 5.68
CA MET A 23 3.75 5.54 6.76
C MET A 23 4.97 6.02 7.54
N LYS A 24 6.00 6.53 6.85
CA LYS A 24 7.21 7.05 7.49
C LYS A 24 6.94 8.28 8.34
N GLU A 25 6.12 9.20 7.85
CA GLU A 25 5.70 10.39 8.59
C GLU A 25 4.88 10.03 9.83
N ALA A 26 3.90 9.14 9.68
CA ALA A 26 3.09 8.66 10.80
C ALA A 26 3.94 7.95 11.85
N ALA A 27 4.88 7.10 11.44
CA ALA A 27 5.82 6.44 12.36
C ALA A 27 6.69 7.43 13.13
N PHE A 28 7.13 8.51 12.49
CA PHE A 28 7.87 9.58 13.16
C PHE A 28 7.03 10.25 14.24
N ARG A 29 5.77 10.63 13.93
CA ARG A 29 4.84 11.25 14.88
C ARG A 29 4.48 10.33 16.05
N ILE A 30 4.35 9.03 15.80
CA ILE A 30 4.15 8.01 16.85
C ILE A 30 5.32 8.02 17.83
N GLU A 31 6.55 8.01 17.32
CA GLU A 31 7.75 7.95 18.15
C GLU A 31 7.96 9.26 18.94
N GLU A 32 7.72 10.41 18.31
CA GLU A 32 7.78 11.71 18.97
C GLU A 32 6.77 11.80 20.13
N ALA A 33 5.52 11.40 19.89
CA ALA A 33 4.49 11.38 20.92
C ALA A 33 4.80 10.38 22.04
N ARG A 34 5.48 9.26 21.73
CA ARG A 34 5.90 8.23 22.70
C ARG A 34 7.04 8.70 23.60
N GLN A 35 7.97 9.49 23.07
CA GLN A 35 9.09 10.06 23.83
C GLN A 35 8.67 11.30 24.65
N GLY A 36 7.57 11.95 24.27
CA GLY A 36 7.02 13.10 24.96
C GLY A 36 6.41 12.77 26.35
N PRO A 37 6.04 13.81 27.12
CA PRO A 37 5.35 13.64 28.39
C PRO A 37 3.99 12.96 28.21
N MET A 38 3.59 12.15 29.18
CA MET A 38 2.33 11.40 29.13
C MET A 38 1.13 12.30 29.45
N THR A 39 0.73 13.10 28.48
CA THR A 39 -0.44 13.99 28.53
C THR A 39 -1.55 13.44 27.63
N SER A 40 -2.80 13.84 27.89
CA SER A 40 -3.94 13.49 27.04
C SER A 40 -3.80 14.02 25.61
N GLU A 41 -3.13 15.15 25.44
CA GLU A 41 -2.85 15.75 24.13
C GLU A 41 -1.86 14.88 23.34
N ASN A 42 -0.75 14.46 23.97
CA ASN A 42 0.20 13.56 23.32
C ASN A 42 -0.41 12.19 23.02
N GLN A 43 -1.29 11.68 23.87
CA GLN A 43 -2.05 10.46 23.59
C GLN A 43 -2.98 10.62 22.38
N LYS A 44 -3.62 11.78 22.21
CA LYS A 44 -4.45 12.08 21.04
C LYS A 44 -3.61 12.09 19.77
N VAL A 45 -2.46 12.78 19.78
CA VAL A 45 -1.52 12.81 18.65
C VAL A 45 -1.02 11.41 18.30
N TRP A 46 -0.70 10.60 19.30
CA TRP A 46 -0.28 9.21 19.12
C TRP A 46 -1.38 8.35 18.46
N LEU A 47 -2.63 8.46 18.91
CA LEU A 47 -3.77 7.73 18.32
C LEU A 47 -4.07 8.18 16.88
N GLU A 48 -4.00 9.47 16.60
CA GLU A 48 -4.17 10.01 15.25
C GLU A 48 -3.06 9.49 14.33
N ALA A 49 -1.80 9.55 14.76
CA ALA A 49 -0.68 9.04 13.97
C ALA A 49 -0.74 7.52 13.75
N LEU A 50 -1.22 6.74 14.72
CA LEU A 50 -1.50 5.32 14.52
C LEU A 50 -2.59 5.06 13.48
N THR A 51 -3.64 5.87 13.50
CA THR A 51 -4.73 5.77 12.52
C THR A 51 -4.20 6.06 11.12
N ASP A 52 -3.42 7.13 10.97
CA ASP A 52 -2.76 7.50 9.70
C ASP A 52 -1.82 6.38 9.21
N TYR A 53 -1.06 5.77 10.11
CA TYR A 53 -0.18 4.65 9.78
C TYR A 53 -0.96 3.43 9.28
N CYS A 54 -2.02 3.04 9.99
CA CYS A 54 -2.86 1.91 9.59
C CYS A 54 -3.56 2.14 8.24
N GLN A 55 -4.00 3.37 7.99
CA GLN A 55 -4.62 3.74 6.71
C GLN A 55 -3.61 3.61 5.56
N ALA A 56 -2.40 4.15 5.72
CA ALA A 56 -1.35 4.05 4.71
C ALA A 56 -0.89 2.59 4.49
N LEU A 57 -0.84 1.78 5.56
CA LEU A 57 -0.56 0.34 5.44
C LEU A 57 -1.65 -0.39 4.65
N SER A 58 -2.92 -0.04 4.83
CA SER A 58 -4.02 -0.60 4.06
C SER A 58 -3.93 -0.24 2.58
N GLU A 59 -3.48 0.98 2.24
CA GLU A 59 -3.22 1.40 0.85
C GLU A 59 -2.13 0.52 0.21
N VAL A 60 -1.01 0.30 0.93
CA VAL A 60 0.07 -0.59 0.48
C VAL A 60 -0.44 -2.02 0.26
N GLN A 61 -1.24 -2.55 1.19
CA GLN A 61 -1.80 -3.90 1.08
C GLN A 61 -2.72 -4.04 -0.14
N ALA A 62 -3.64 -3.08 -0.35
CA ALA A 62 -4.55 -3.10 -1.49
C ALA A 62 -3.77 -3.14 -2.81
N PHE A 63 -2.78 -2.27 -2.93
CA PHE A 63 -1.90 -2.19 -4.09
C PHE A 63 -1.11 -3.50 -4.34
N CYS A 64 -0.53 -4.08 -3.29
CA CYS A 64 0.19 -5.35 -3.39
C CYS A 64 -0.73 -6.48 -3.86
N ASN A 65 -1.95 -6.54 -3.33
CA ASN A 65 -2.93 -7.54 -3.73
C ASN A 65 -3.32 -7.37 -5.20
N GLU A 66 -3.62 -6.14 -5.65
CA GLU A 66 -3.95 -5.84 -7.05
C GLU A 66 -2.82 -6.26 -7.99
N SER A 67 -1.57 -5.90 -7.67
CA SER A 67 -0.40 -6.23 -8.49
C SER A 67 -0.15 -7.75 -8.54
N VAL A 68 -0.37 -8.48 -7.44
CA VAL A 68 -0.33 -9.95 -7.42
C VAL A 68 -1.45 -10.54 -8.28
N HIS A 69 -2.67 -10.02 -8.16
CA HIS A 69 -3.82 -10.45 -8.98
C HIS A 69 -3.55 -10.27 -10.47
N GLU A 70 -2.98 -9.13 -10.89
CA GLU A 70 -2.64 -8.86 -12.29
C GLU A 70 -1.58 -9.84 -12.81
N LYS A 71 -0.49 -10.06 -12.06
CA LYS A 71 0.58 -11.01 -12.44
C LYS A 71 0.07 -12.45 -12.53
N LEU A 72 -0.80 -12.86 -11.61
CA LEU A 72 -1.42 -14.19 -11.66
C LEU A 72 -2.35 -14.33 -12.87
N HIS A 73 -3.11 -13.29 -13.19
CA HIS A 73 -3.96 -13.28 -14.38
C HIS A 73 -3.13 -13.39 -15.67
N GLU A 74 -2.04 -12.62 -15.77
CA GLU A 74 -1.11 -12.67 -16.88
C GLU A 74 -0.48 -14.07 -17.04
N LEU A 75 -0.01 -14.67 -15.93
CA LEU A 75 0.56 -16.02 -15.93
C LEU A 75 -0.47 -17.06 -16.37
N ALA A 76 -1.71 -16.98 -15.87
CA ALA A 76 -2.78 -17.89 -16.27
C ALA A 76 -3.09 -17.79 -17.77
N GLY A 77 -3.10 -16.56 -18.32
CA GLY A 77 -3.22 -16.32 -19.76
C GLY A 77 -2.10 -16.99 -20.57
N ARG A 78 -0.85 -16.84 -20.14
CA ARG A 78 0.33 -17.46 -20.78
C ARG A 78 0.32 -18.99 -20.70
N MET A 79 -0.19 -19.55 -19.61
CA MET A 79 -0.33 -21.00 -19.41
C MET A 79 -1.57 -21.60 -20.10
N GLY A 80 -2.37 -20.80 -20.79
CA GLY A 80 -3.60 -21.25 -21.44
C GLY A 80 -4.76 -21.57 -20.48
N LEU A 81 -4.62 -21.21 -19.20
CA LEU A 81 -5.62 -21.37 -18.15
C LEU A 81 -6.65 -20.24 -18.25
N ARG A 82 -7.56 -20.31 -19.23
CA ARG A 82 -8.50 -19.21 -19.53
C ARG A 82 -9.68 -19.07 -18.55
N LYS A 83 -9.76 -19.83 -17.46
CA LYS A 83 -10.81 -19.67 -16.44
C LYS A 83 -10.28 -19.97 -15.05
N PHE A 84 -10.07 -18.92 -14.25
CA PHE A 84 -10.22 -19.07 -12.81
C PHE A 84 -11.70 -19.35 -12.52
N PRO A 85 -12.03 -20.31 -11.63
CA PRO A 85 -13.42 -20.49 -11.23
C PRO A 85 -13.90 -19.17 -10.61
N ALA A 86 -14.93 -18.57 -11.21
CA ALA A 86 -15.70 -17.56 -10.50
C ALA A 86 -16.33 -18.28 -9.29
N GLY A 87 -15.78 -18.04 -8.11
CA GLY A 87 -16.32 -18.57 -6.87
C GLY A 87 -17.77 -18.12 -6.73
N SER A 88 -18.66 -19.10 -6.62
CA SER A 88 -20.07 -19.01 -6.25
C SER A 88 -20.27 -18.46 -4.84
#